data_AF-A0A4R5VN07-F1
#
_entry.id   AF-A0A4R5VN07-F1
#
_cell.length_a   1.000
_cell.length_b   1.000
_cell.length_c   1.000
_cell.angle_alpha   90.00
_cell.angle_beta   90.00
_cell.angle_gamma   90.00
#
_symmetry.space_group_name_H-M   'P 1'
#
loop_
_entity.id
_entity.type
_entity.pdbx_description
1 polymer ?
#
loop_
_entity_poly.entity_id
_entity_poly.type
_entity_poly.pdbx_seq_one_letter_code
_entity_poly.pdbx_strand_id
1 'polypeptide(L)'
;MNMCILVGAQIAPNCSLYYWRGSPHEVDFVIERGRKLTAIEVKSGVNSGHTPGLDLFENHFGPCQKIVVGDHGIPLSEFLSYPAEHWLGKST
;
A
#
# COMPACT_ATOMS: atom_id res chain seq x y z
N MET A 1 5.68 -17.48 16.02
CA MET A 1 6.21 -16.14 15.67
C MET A 1 5.96 -15.94 14.19
N ASN A 2 4.99 -15.11 13.82
CA ASN A 2 4.77 -14.81 12.41
C ASN A 2 5.88 -13.86 11.98
N MET A 3 6.72 -14.31 11.04
CA MET A 3 7.83 -13.51 10.52
C MET A 3 7.23 -12.41 9.64
N CYS A 4 7.35 -11.16 10.08
CA CYS A 4 7.02 -9.99 9.28
C CYS A 4 8.27 -9.54 8.53
N ILE A 5 8.15 -9.36 7.21
CA ILE A 5 9.23 -8.86 6.37
C ILE A 5 8.79 -7.54 5.76
N LEU A 6 9.64 -6.53 5.89
CA LEU A 6 9.54 -5.26 5.18
C LEU A 6 10.84 -5.09 4.38
N VAL A 7 10.73 -4.99 3.06
CA VAL A 7 11.87 -4.73 2.16
C VAL A 7 11.53 -3.51 1.33
N GLY A 8 12.46 -2.58 1.14
CA GLY A 8 12.20 -1.38 0.37
C GLY A 8 13.42 -0.62 -0.10
N ALA A 9 13.16 0.45 -0.83
CA ALA A 9 14.14 1.36 -1.38
C ALA A 9 13.60 2.80 -1.35
N GLN A 10 14.51 3.77 -1.29
CA GLN A 10 14.15 5.18 -1.47
C GLN A 10 13.88 5.44 -2.95
N ILE A 11 12.68 5.96 -3.26
CA ILE A 11 12.25 6.24 -4.63
C ILE A 11 12.26 7.74 -4.96
N ALA A 12 12.26 8.60 -3.94
CA ALA A 12 12.44 10.05 -4.05
C ALA A 12 12.90 10.64 -2.69
N PRO A 13 13.28 11.93 -2.59
CA PRO A 13 13.70 12.53 -1.32
C PRO A 13 12.64 12.36 -0.22
N ASN A 14 13.03 11.65 0.85
CA ASN A 14 12.16 11.30 1.98
C ASN A 14 10.93 10.46 1.61
N CYS A 15 10.93 9.80 0.45
CA CYS A 15 9.86 8.91 -0.01
C CYS A 15 10.42 7.51 -0.25
N SER A 16 9.87 6.53 0.45
CA SER A 16 10.29 5.14 0.37
C SER A 16 9.16 4.25 -0.11
N LEU A 17 9.51 3.23 -0.89
CA LEU A 17 8.60 2.18 -1.33
C LEU A 17 8.99 0.86 -0.68
N TYR A 18 8.02 0.14 -0.17
CA TYR A 18 8.21 -1.16 0.47
C TYR A 18 7.24 -2.22 -0.04
N TYR A 19 7.61 -3.48 0.15
CA TYR A 19 6.72 -4.64 0.18
C TYR A 19 6.57 -5.11 1.63
N TRP A 20 5.36 -5.49 2.05
CA TRP A 20 5.12 -6.05 3.38
C TRP A 20 4.49 -7.44 3.31
N ARG A 21 5.00 -8.35 4.14
CA ARG A 21 4.41 -9.68 4.34
C ARG A 21 4.30 -10.01 5.82
N GLY A 22 3.08 -10.26 6.28
CA GLY A 22 2.75 -10.81 7.59
C GLY A 22 1.98 -12.13 7.42
N SER A 23 2.72 -13.23 7.21
CA SER A 23 2.18 -14.51 6.74
C SER A 23 0.87 -14.93 7.44
N PRO A 24 -0.17 -15.35 6.69
CA PRO A 24 -0.20 -15.52 5.23
C PRO A 24 -0.50 -14.23 4.45
N HIS A 25 -0.68 -13.10 5.12
CA HIS A 25 -1.15 -11.86 4.53
C HIS A 25 -0.01 -11.02 3.97
N GLU A 26 -0.33 -10.20 2.97
CA GLU A 26 0.60 -9.29 2.33
C GLU A 26 -0.07 -7.98 1.96
N VAL A 27 0.78 -7.00 1.65
CA VAL A 27 0.44 -5.75 0.99
C VAL A 27 1.46 -5.57 -0.11
N ASP A 28 1.00 -5.48 -1.36
CA ASP A 28 1.86 -5.47 -2.55
C ASP A 28 2.86 -4.31 -2.52
N PHE A 29 2.38 -3.11 -2.18
CA PHE A 29 3.23 -1.93 -2.06
C PHE A 29 2.82 -1.04 -0.89
N VAL A 30 3.81 -0.44 -0.24
CA VAL A 30 3.63 0.59 0.79
C VAL A 30 4.49 1.79 0.44
N ILE A 31 3.87 2.96 0.35
CA ILE A 31 4.58 4.23 0.19
C ILE A 31 4.65 4.93 1.55
N GLU A 32 5.84 5.38 1.92
CA GLU A 32 6.09 6.13 3.15
C GLU A 32 6.71 7.48 2.83
N ARG A 33 6.20 8.54 3.47
CA ARG A 33 6.88 9.84 3.54
C ARG A 33 6.65 10.49 4.90
N GLY A 34 7.70 10.50 5.73
CA GLY A 34 7.61 11.00 7.10
C GLY A 34 6.65 10.12 7.92
N ARG A 35 5.52 10.70 8.38
CA ARG A 35 4.49 9.97 9.13
C ARG A 35 3.34 9.45 8.26
N LYS A 36 3.41 9.66 6.95
CA LYS A 36 2.36 9.27 6.02
C LYS A 36 2.66 7.90 5.47
N LEU A 37 1.67 7.01 5.58
CA LEU A 37 1.70 5.68 4.99
C LEU A 37 0.55 5.53 4.00
N THR A 38 0.84 4.86 2.88
CA THR A 38 -0.18 4.42 1.92
C THR A 38 0.06 2.97 1.57
N ALA A 39 -0.88 2.10 1.93
CA ALA A 39 -0.87 0.68 1.63
C ALA A 39 -1.68 0.42 0.35
N ILE A 40 -1.08 -0.31 -0.58
CA ILE A 40 -1.55 -0.50 -1.95
C ILE A 40 -1.70 -2.00 -2.20
N GLU A 41 -2.90 -2.40 -2.60
CA GLU A 41 -3.20 -3.72 -3.14
C GLU A 41 -3.45 -3.57 -4.65
N VAL A 42 -2.89 -4.45 -5.47
CA VAL A 42 -3.11 -4.48 -6.93
C VAL A 42 -3.89 -5.74 -7.29
N LYS A 43 -5.03 -5.58 -7.97
CA LYS A 43 -5.90 -6.68 -8.40
C LYS A 43 -6.06 -6.70 -9.92
N SER A 44 -5.92 -7.88 -10.51
CA SER A 44 -6.05 -8.10 -11.95
C SER A 44 -7.43 -8.64 -12.39
N GLY A 45 -8.41 -8.75 -11.49
CA GLY A 45 -9.71 -9.36 -11.80
C GLY A 45 -10.87 -8.80 -10.99
N VAL A 46 -12.08 -9.15 -11.44
CA VAL A 46 -13.38 -8.57 -11.05
C VAL A 46 -13.80 -8.87 -9.60
N ASN A 47 -13.16 -9.85 -8.94
CA ASN A 47 -13.46 -10.21 -7.56
C ASN A 47 -12.71 -9.30 -6.58
N SER A 48 -13.25 -8.11 -6.33
CA SER A 48 -12.82 -7.22 -5.24
C SER A 48 -13.44 -7.67 -3.91
N GLY A 49 -13.03 -8.85 -3.44
CA GLY A 49 -13.28 -9.26 -2.06
C GLY A 49 -12.52 -8.38 -1.07
N HIS A 50 -12.91 -8.46 0.21
CA HIS A 50 -12.17 -7.85 1.32
C HIS A 50 -10.67 -8.18 1.23
N THR A 51 -9.81 -7.22 1.60
CA THR A 51 -8.34 -7.33 1.57
C THR A 51 -7.77 -7.34 2.99
N PRO A 52 -7.81 -8.48 3.72
CA PRO A 52 -7.35 -8.56 5.10
C PRO A 52 -5.92 -8.07 5.33
N GLY A 53 -5.07 -8.15 4.29
CA GLY A 53 -3.70 -7.64 4.34
C GLY A 53 -3.62 -6.15 4.67
N LEU A 54 -4.47 -5.32 4.05
CA LEU A 54 -4.50 -3.88 4.30
C LEU A 54 -4.92 -3.55 5.73
N ASP A 55 -5.91 -4.26 6.30
CA ASP A 55 -6.36 -4.02 7.67
C ASP A 55 -5.35 -4.53 8.70
N LEU A 56 -4.72 -5.67 8.45
CA LEU A 56 -3.65 -6.16 9.31
C LEU A 56 -2.43 -5.25 9.29
N PHE A 57 -2.10 -4.68 8.12
CA PHE A 57 -1.06 -3.69 7.99
C PHE A 57 -1.37 -2.44 8.82
N GLU A 58 -2.57 -1.86 8.66
CA GLU A 58 -3.02 -0.68 9.44
C GLU A 58 -3.01 -0.95 10.94
N ASN A 59 -3.45 -2.13 11.38
CA ASN A 59 -3.40 -2.51 12.80
C ASN A 59 -1.96 -2.62 13.33
N HIS A 60 -0.98 -2.98 12.50
CA HIS A 60 0.41 -3.16 12.91
C HIS A 60 1.21 -1.85 12.89
N PHE A 61 0.96 -0.97 11.91
CA PHE A 61 1.75 0.23 11.67
C PHE A 61 1.01 1.55 11.96
N GLY A 62 -0.28 1.47 12.32
CA GLY A 62 -1.13 2.61 12.58
C GLY A 62 -1.89 3.11 11.34
N PRO A 63 -2.64 4.23 11.49
CA PRO A 63 -3.50 4.75 10.43
C PRO A 63 -2.75 4.98 9.13
N CYS A 64 -3.31 4.49 8.02
CA CYS A 64 -2.72 4.64 6.69
C CYS A 64 -3.81 4.84 5.63
N GLN A 65 -3.46 5.50 4.52
CA GLN A 65 -4.34 5.48 3.36
C GLN A 65 -4.31 4.09 2.73
N LYS A 66 -5.48 3.46 2.56
CA LYS A 66 -5.62 2.17 1.88
C LYS A 66 -6.12 2.43 0.46
N ILE A 67 -5.41 1.92 -0.54
CA ILE A 67 -5.87 1.96 -1.92
C ILE A 67 -5.85 0.55 -2.54
N VAL A 68 -6.83 0.31 -3.40
CA VAL A 68 -6.88 -0.87 -4.27
C VAL A 68 -6.75 -0.36 -5.69
N VAL A 69 -5.85 -0.94 -6.47
CA VAL A 69 -5.62 -0.65 -7.89
C VAL A 69 -6.19 -1.78 -8.73
N GLY A 70 -6.93 -1.44 -9.78
CA GLY A 70 -7.62 -2.40 -10.64
C GLY A 70 -9.14 -2.33 -10.51
N ASP A 71 -9.83 -3.38 -10.94
CA ASP A 71 -11.30 -3.42 -10.97
C ASP A 71 -11.90 -3.15 -9.59
N HIS A 72 -12.85 -2.19 -9.51
CA HIS A 72 -13.50 -1.68 -8.29
C HIS A 72 -12.64 -0.81 -7.35
N GLY A 73 -11.43 -0.45 -7.78
CA GLY A 73 -10.56 0.52 -7.10
C GLY A 73 -10.19 1.69 -8.02
N ILE A 74 -8.97 2.18 -7.88
CA ILE A 74 -8.37 3.15 -8.81
C ILE A 74 -8.02 2.40 -10.11
N PRO A 75 -8.48 2.84 -11.28
CA PRO A 75 -8.11 2.24 -12.55
C PRO A 75 -6.59 2.22 -12.75
N LEU A 76 -6.03 1.12 -13.27
CA LEU A 76 -4.59 0.98 -13.43
C LEU A 76 -3.97 2.11 -14.27
N SER A 77 -4.65 2.56 -15.33
CA SER A 77 -4.19 3.68 -16.16
C SER A 77 -4.14 5.00 -15.40
N GLU A 78 -5.09 5.23 -14.48
CA GLU A 78 -5.08 6.41 -13.61
C GLU A 78 -3.96 6.29 -12.57
N PHE A 79 -3.81 5.12 -11.94
CA PHE A 79 -2.76 4.86 -10.96
C PHE A 79 -1.36 5.19 -11.51
N LEU A 80 -1.09 4.76 -12.73
CA LEU A 80 0.18 4.95 -13.43
C LEU A 80 0.36 6.36 -14.03
N SER A 81 -0.68 7.21 -14.03
CA SER A 81 -0.60 8.57 -14.59
C SER A 81 0.02 9.61 -13.67
N TYR A 82 0.28 9.24 -12.40
CA TYR A 82 0.84 10.12 -11.38
C TYR A 82 2.11 9.51 -10.74
N PRO A 83 3.03 10.35 -10.24
CA PRO A 83 4.16 9.85 -9.46
C PRO A 83 3.69 9.26 -8.13
N ALA A 84 4.51 8.39 -7.52
CA ALA A 84 4.14 7.63 -6.32
C ALA A 84 3.64 8.52 -5.17
N GLU A 85 4.24 9.70 -4.97
CA GLU A 85 3.88 10.63 -3.90
C GLU A 85 2.46 11.20 -4.02
N HIS A 86 1.86 11.15 -5.22
CA HIS A 86 0.48 11.57 -5.43
C HIS A 86 -0.49 10.76 -4.56
N TRP A 87 -0.17 9.49 -4.33
CA TRP A 87 -1.03 8.56 -3.61
C TRP A 87 -0.88 8.64 -2.09
N LEU A 88 -0.02 9.52 -1.57
CA LEU A 88 0.16 9.71 -0.13
C LEU A 88 -1.10 10.27 0.55
N GLY A 89 -1.42 9.69 1.71
CA GLY A 89 -2.40 10.20 2.67
C GLY A 89 -2.37 11.72 2.84
N LYS A 90 -3.55 12.35 2.82
CA LYS A 90 -3.67 13.75 3.29
C LYS A 90 -3.27 13.80 4.76
N SER A 91 -2.58 14.87 5.16
CA SER A 91 -2.31 15.10 6.57
C SER A 91 -3.65 15.35 7.27
N THR A 92 -3.92 14.61 8.35
CA THR A 92 -4.97 14.96 9.31
C THR A 92 -4.65 16.25 10.03
#